data_AF-A0A933BY01-F1
#
_entry.id   AF-A0A933BY01-F1
#
_cell.length_a   1.000
_cell.length_b   1.000
_cell.length_c   1.000
_cell.angle_alpha   90.00
_cell.angle_beta   90.00
_cell.angle_gamma   90.00
#
_symmetry.space_group_name_H-M   'P 1'
#
loop_
_entity.id
_entity.type
_entity.pdbx_description
1 polymer ?
#
loop_
_entity_poly.entity_id
_entity_poly.type
_entity_poly.pdbx_seq_one_letter_code
_entity_poly.pdbx_strand_id
1 'polypeptide(L)' 'MRIRVLGSAAGGGFPQWNCGCPNCQGLRAGTIRA' A
#
# COMPACT_ATOMS: atom_id res chain seq x y z
N MET A 1 -6.55 7.26 -26.11
CA MET A 1 -6.90 6.10 -25.25
C MET A 1 -6.94 6.54 -23.79
N ARG A 2 -7.87 6.01 -22.98
CA ARG A 2 -7.96 6.24 -21.54
C ARG A 2 -8.00 4.88 -20.83
N ILE A 3 -7.12 4.66 -19.86
CA ILE A 3 -7.03 3.43 -19.08
C ILE A 3 -7.28 3.77 -17.62
N ARG A 4 -8.12 2.99 -16.94
CA ARG A 4 -8.37 3.13 -15.49
C ARG A 4 -7.73 1.96 -14.76
N VAL A 5 -6.78 2.26 -13.88
CA VAL A 5 -6.19 1.27 -12.97
C VAL A 5 -7.07 1.17 -11.73
N LEU A 6 -7.63 -0.02 -11.47
CA LEU A 6 -8.50 -0.27 -10.31
C LEU A 6 -7.70 -0.68 -9.06
N GLY A 7 -6.50 -1.23 -9.27
CA GLY A 7 -5.56 -1.61 -8.21
C GLY A 7 -4.21 -1.99 -8.81
N SER A 8 -3.13 -1.68 -8.08
CA SER A 8 -1.73 -1.90 -8.51
C SER A 8 -0.90 -2.65 -7.48
N ALA A 9 -1.46 -2.95 -6.30
CA ALA A 9 -0.75 -3.69 -5.26
C ALA A 9 -0.62 -5.18 -5.63
N ALA A 10 0.45 -5.81 -5.15
CA ALA A 10 0.58 -7.27 -5.18
C ALA A 10 -0.41 -7.94 -4.22
N GLY A 11 -0.37 -9.28 -4.16
CA GLY A 11 -1.19 -10.06 -3.22
C GLY A 11 -1.02 -9.59 -1.78
N GLY A 12 -2.15 -9.40 -1.07
CA GLY A 12 -2.18 -8.87 0.30
C GLY A 12 -2.40 -7.36 0.41
N GLY A 13 -2.21 -6.60 -0.67
CA GLY A 13 -2.43 -5.15 -0.69
C GLY A 13 -1.32 -4.35 0.00
N PHE A 14 -1.45 -3.03 -0.03
CA PHE A 14 -0.58 -2.11 0.69
C PHE A 14 -1.42 -0.96 1.28
N PRO A 15 -1.41 -0.77 2.62
CA PRO A 15 -0.74 -1.57 3.63
C PRO A 15 -1.45 -2.92 3.82
N GLN A 16 -0.71 -4.02 3.87
CA GLN A 16 -1.29 -5.34 4.14
C GLN A 16 -1.74 -5.43 5.60
N TRP A 17 -2.96 -5.91 5.85
CA TRP A 17 -3.64 -5.84 7.16
C TRP A 17 -2.84 -6.42 8.33
N ASN A 18 -2.09 -7.51 8.12
CA ASN A 18 -1.29 -8.20 9.14
C ASN A 18 0.23 -7.96 9.03
N CYS A 19 0.68 -7.04 8.18
CA CYS A 19 2.10 -6.81 7.97
C CYS A 19 2.64 -5.67 8.84
N GLY A 20 3.79 -5.91 9.50
CA GLY A 20 4.53 -4.95 10.32
C GLY A 20 5.85 -4.47 9.69
N CYS A 21 6.07 -4.63 8.39
CA CYS A 21 7.30 -4.13 7.75
C CYS A 21 7.39 -2.60 7.80
N PRO A 22 8.59 -2.00 7.62
CA PRO A 22 8.79 -0.55 7.70
C PRO A 22 7.86 0.26 6.79
N ASN A 23 7.53 -0.24 5.59
CA ASN A 23 6.62 0.46 4.68
C ASN A 23 5.17 0.46 5.21
N CYS A 24 4.65 -0.70 5.65
CA CYS A 24 3.29 -0.78 6.16
C CYS A 24 3.13 -0.01 7.47
N GLN A 25 4.12 -0.10 8.37
CA GLN A 25 4.13 0.69 9.61
C GLN A 25 4.25 2.18 9.33
N GLY A 26 5.17 2.58 8.46
CA GLY A 26 5.38 3.98 8.14
C GLY A 26 4.13 4.62 7.52
N LEU A 27 3.42 3.89 6.66
CA LEU A 27 2.19 4.41 6.07
C LEU A 27 1.08 4.58 7.13
N ARG A 28 0.92 3.59 8.02
CA ARG A 28 -0.04 3.68 9.13
C ARG A 28 0.31 4.80 10.12
N ALA A 29 1.60 5.03 10.36
CA ALA A 29 2.10 6.09 11.23
C ALA A 29 2.17 7.47 10.56
N GLY A 30 1.87 7.56 9.25
CA GLY A 30 1.95 8.81 8.49
C GLY A 30 3.38 9.32 8.24
N THR A 31 4.40 8.47 8.38
CA THR A 31 5.81 8.84 8.19
C THR A 31 6.29 8.68 6.74
N ILE A 32 5.53 7.97 5.89
CA ILE A 32 5.80 7.84 4.45
C ILE A 32 4.54 8.14 3.64
N ARG A 33 4.72 8.42 2.34
CA ARG A 33 3.63 8.54 1.37
C ARG A 33 3.64 7.32 0.44
N ALA A 34 2.44 6.77 0.23
CA ALA A 34 2.17 5.60 -0.60
C ALA A 34 1.14 5.95 -1.67
#